data_AF-A0A1Y3NDE6-F1
#
_entry.id   AF-A0A1Y3NDE6-F1
#
_cell.length_a   1.000
_cell.length_b   1.000
_cell.length_c   1.000
_cell.angle_alpha   90.00
_cell.angle_beta   90.00
_cell.angle_gamma   90.00
#
_symmetry.space_group_name_H-M   'P 1'
#
loop_
_entity.id
_entity.type
_entity.pdbx_description
1 polymer ?
#
loop_
_entity_poly.entity_id
_entity_poly.type
_entity_poly.pdbx_seq_one_letter_code
_entity_poly.pdbx_strand_id
1 'polypeptide(L)'
;MNSQFDMWKEPNKKYYDQFCEKDADEKFKAFRKHVIDYTNENYNRTLQLSLDQAFMMFVQDQSPFFRGKASHYYLLFEEEEEGDNKNKRQDESMPQFSSVLPPKNISPLTEHYLIANKNTFIDKDILMETARILTSKEMQLYKVKHFGSIPTFDFSKKNDDNEIKNYCDKHSKICEHYENLKKFRLKDLFDSRYTPAFFEVRLLLPSVIKRYIMSNNLERLKFGFENIKELVTSFMGAYSYLTYCIISIYSILIFTVIGLTYYYKNHPYLKAISPLFCIIIILGYLLTTIGILMFLPPFSIAKCKIFYMLEILSYTLIVAPMYVITYRIYRIFKSGIIDSKSLSNKRLFIYVVIFNLIAVIYKFIVIFAVDFHYIAYGYLNESRRLARYYFTNYTVFDTVDSIIIGLLYFCLLIMIIRTGSASKKFGDISFIYVIILLNIIGFITGKIISQDSIEHFSSLFFILSIIHVTIGCLSTYLLVGGRLIFIILYKDKYKSITTRVINSADLAECVPLKLNKNKYFELLNKLIKSKNGSTLVDQSSILSKGQASTEQSLSLAGQTLKMSTNYSTNEGTD
;
A
#
# COMPACT_ATOMS: atom_id res chain seq x y z
N MET A 1 2.00 23.88 37.89
CA MET A 1 1.85 23.24 36.56
C MET A 1 1.24 21.85 36.72
N ASN A 2 -0.05 21.70 36.39
CA ASN A 2 -0.84 20.47 36.53
C ASN A 2 -0.29 19.33 35.66
N SER A 3 -0.18 18.12 36.24
CA SER A 3 0.31 16.93 35.56
C SER A 3 -0.72 16.38 34.56
N GLN A 4 -0.57 16.73 33.29
CA GLN A 4 -1.36 16.25 32.14
C GLN A 4 -1.11 14.78 31.73
N PHE A 5 -0.68 13.91 32.65
CA PHE A 5 -0.43 12.50 32.35
C PHE A 5 -1.38 11.60 33.14
N ASP A 6 -2.68 11.76 32.86
CA ASP A 6 -3.56 10.60 32.83
C ASP A 6 -3.32 9.99 31.45
N MET A 7 -2.63 8.84 31.34
CA MET A 7 -2.53 8.12 30.06
C MET A 7 -3.90 7.66 29.51
N TRP A 8 -4.96 7.86 30.30
CA TRP A 8 -6.36 7.52 30.05
C TRP A 8 -7.25 8.72 29.68
N LYS A 9 -6.81 9.96 29.96
CA LYS A 9 -7.44 11.16 29.39
C LYS A 9 -6.65 11.52 28.14
N GLU A 10 -7.32 12.02 27.10
CA GLU A 10 -6.62 12.42 25.87
C GLU A 10 -5.40 13.27 26.25
N PRO A 11 -4.17 12.81 25.94
CA PRO A 11 -2.99 13.60 26.22
C PRO A 11 -3.20 14.94 25.53
N ASN A 12 -2.86 16.03 26.21
CA ASN A 12 -2.89 17.35 25.61
C ASN A 12 -2.08 17.28 24.31
N LYS A 13 -2.75 17.22 23.15
CA LYS A 13 -2.10 17.00 21.84
C LYS A 13 -0.95 17.99 21.63
N LYS A 14 -1.08 19.17 22.24
CA LYS A 14 -0.12 20.27 22.26
C LYS A 14 1.19 19.99 23.00
N TYR A 15 1.27 19.00 23.90
CA TYR A 15 2.52 18.72 24.63
C TYR A 15 3.60 18.20 23.69
N TYR A 16 3.22 17.27 22.80
CA TYR A 16 4.18 16.68 21.87
C TYR A 16 4.57 17.67 20.77
N ASP A 17 3.68 18.60 20.42
CA ASP A 17 3.94 19.69 19.46
C ASP A 17 5.18 20.51 19.85
N GLN A 18 5.44 20.68 21.15
CA GLN A 18 6.60 21.41 21.66
C GLN A 18 7.96 20.84 21.25
N PHE A 19 8.01 19.56 20.83
CA PHE A 19 9.21 18.88 20.36
C PHE A 19 9.33 18.86 18.82
N CYS A 20 8.28 19.31 18.12
CA CYS A 20 8.21 19.40 16.66
C CYS A 20 8.14 20.87 16.18
N GLU A 21 7.81 21.82 17.06
CA GLU A 21 7.76 23.26 16.75
C GLU A 21 9.14 23.88 16.51
N LYS A 22 9.16 25.10 15.96
CA LYS A 22 10.40 25.84 15.67
C LYS A 22 11.27 26.03 16.92
N ASP A 23 10.64 26.23 18.08
CA ASP A 23 11.31 26.45 19.37
C ASP A 23 11.91 25.15 19.96
N ALA A 24 11.66 23.99 19.34
CA ALA A 24 12.23 22.72 19.78
C ALA A 24 13.77 22.73 19.72
N ASP A 25 14.36 23.49 18.77
CA ASP A 25 15.82 23.60 18.64
C ASP A 25 16.49 24.16 19.87
N GLU A 26 15.92 25.24 20.43
CA GLU A 26 16.44 25.87 21.63
C GLU A 26 16.32 24.94 22.83
N LYS A 27 15.20 24.24 22.96
CA LYS A 27 14.98 23.25 24.03
C LYS A 27 15.97 22.10 23.93
N PHE A 28 16.21 21.55 22.74
CA PHE A 28 17.15 20.46 22.54
C PHE A 28 18.60 20.91 22.79
N LYS A 29 18.98 22.09 22.31
CA LYS A 29 20.31 22.68 22.58
C LYS A 29 20.50 22.95 24.06
N ALA A 30 19.50 23.51 24.74
CA ALA A 30 19.53 23.76 26.18
C ALA A 30 19.65 22.45 26.96
N PHE A 31 18.89 21.42 26.58
CA PHE A 31 19.00 20.09 27.18
C PHE A 31 20.39 19.48 26.98
N ARG A 32 20.94 19.51 25.76
CA ARG A 32 22.29 19.00 25.49
C ARG A 32 23.35 19.76 26.28
N LYS A 33 23.27 21.10 26.30
CA LYS A 33 24.17 21.94 27.09
C LYS A 33 24.12 21.56 28.56
N HIS A 34 22.91 21.43 29.12
CA HIS A 34 22.73 20.99 30.50
C HIS A 34 23.38 19.63 30.78
N VAL A 35 23.25 18.64 29.87
CA VAL A 35 23.91 17.34 30.01
C VAL A 35 25.43 17.46 29.95
N ILE A 36 25.98 18.28 29.06
CA ILE A 36 27.43 18.49 28.92
C ILE A 36 27.99 19.18 30.17
N ASP A 37 27.35 20.26 30.60
CA ASP A 37 27.73 21.02 31.79
C ASP A 37 27.70 20.10 33.04
N TYR A 38 26.64 19.29 33.17
CA TYR A 38 26.49 18.37 34.30
C TYR A 38 27.51 17.22 34.31
N THR A 39 27.98 16.80 33.14
CA THR A 39 28.94 15.69 33.01
C THR A 39 30.39 16.15 32.95
N ASN A 40 30.65 17.46 33.13
CA ASN A 40 31.97 18.06 32.95
C ASN A 40 32.60 17.63 31.62
N GLU A 41 31.80 17.67 30.55
CA GLU A 41 32.15 17.21 29.19
C GLU A 41 32.41 15.70 29.03
N ASN A 42 32.40 14.90 30.10
CA ASN A 42 32.59 13.44 30.07
C ASN A 42 31.28 12.66 29.91
N TYR A 43 30.42 13.12 28.99
CA TYR A 43 29.13 12.46 28.73
C TYR A 43 29.30 11.07 28.10
N ASN A 44 30.39 10.78 27.39
CA ASN A 44 30.61 9.47 26.77
C ASN A 44 30.70 8.34 27.81
N ARG A 45 31.50 8.55 28.87
CA ARG A 45 31.57 7.61 29.99
C ARG A 45 30.20 7.49 30.65
N THR A 46 29.55 8.62 30.92
CA THR A 46 28.24 8.68 31.59
C THR A 46 27.15 7.92 30.83
N LEU A 47 27.09 8.06 29.50
CA LEU A 47 26.10 7.39 28.63
C LEU A 47 26.35 5.89 28.45
N GLN A 48 27.49 5.37 28.90
CA GLN A 48 27.86 3.96 28.85
C GLN A 48 27.82 3.29 30.23
N LEU A 49 27.53 4.03 31.31
CA LEU A 49 27.41 3.46 32.64
C LEU A 49 26.30 2.42 32.69
N SER A 50 26.65 1.24 33.19
CA SER A 50 25.66 0.26 33.65
C SER A 50 24.96 0.77 34.91
N LEU A 51 23.80 0.19 35.22
CA LEU A 51 23.06 0.54 36.44
C LEU A 51 23.88 0.25 37.70
N ASP A 52 24.65 -0.86 37.71
CA ASP A 52 25.47 -1.26 38.84
C ASP A 52 26.65 -0.30 39.05
N GLN A 53 27.30 0.15 37.97
CA GLN A 53 28.32 1.18 38.04
C GLN A 53 27.74 2.51 38.55
N ALA A 54 26.56 2.91 38.06
CA ALA A 54 25.90 4.12 38.52
C ALA A 54 25.52 4.04 40.02
N PHE A 55 25.10 2.87 40.49
CA PHE A 55 24.84 2.61 41.91
C PHE A 55 26.13 2.71 42.74
N MET A 56 27.21 2.04 42.31
CA MET A 56 28.50 2.11 43.02
C MET A 56 29.08 3.52 43.06
N MET A 57 28.96 4.29 41.97
CA MET A 57 29.37 5.70 41.94
C MET A 57 28.56 6.54 42.95
N PHE A 58 27.27 6.28 43.11
CA PHE A 58 26.45 6.95 44.11
C PHE A 58 26.85 6.57 45.55
N VAL A 59 27.09 5.29 45.82
CA VAL A 59 27.54 4.81 47.13
C VAL A 59 28.92 5.37 47.51
N GLN A 60 29.80 5.58 46.53
CA GLN A 60 31.15 6.14 46.71
C GLN A 60 31.19 7.68 46.70
N ASP A 61 30.03 8.35 46.81
CA ASP A 61 29.92 9.82 46.78
C ASP A 61 30.49 10.48 45.49
N GLN A 62 30.52 9.73 44.39
CA GLN A 62 30.90 10.24 43.06
C GLN A 62 29.70 10.75 42.26
N SER A 63 28.47 10.48 42.73
CA SER A 63 27.23 10.99 42.14
C SER A 63 26.30 11.46 43.26
N PRO A 64 25.70 12.67 43.15
CA PRO A 64 24.83 13.22 44.20
C PRO A 64 23.43 12.58 44.23
N PHE A 65 23.05 11.84 43.19
CA PHE A 65 21.78 11.11 43.16
C PHE A 65 21.90 9.80 42.41
N PHE A 66 21.01 8.87 42.73
CA PHE A 66 20.84 7.61 42.02
C PHE A 66 19.36 7.39 41.72
N ARG A 67 19.05 7.08 40.46
CA ARG A 67 17.70 6.66 40.05
C ARG A 67 17.68 5.16 39.87
N GLY A 68 17.22 4.46 40.90
CA GLY A 68 17.11 3.00 40.90
C GLY A 68 15.68 2.48 40.96
N LYS A 69 15.56 1.16 41.00
CA LYS A 69 14.37 0.47 41.51
C LYS A 69 14.26 0.70 43.02
N ALA A 70 13.03 0.74 43.53
CA ALA A 70 12.78 0.89 44.96
C ALA A 70 13.37 -0.25 45.81
N SER A 71 13.61 -1.43 45.24
CA SER A 71 14.29 -2.55 45.92
C SER A 71 15.75 -2.26 46.30
N HIS A 72 16.41 -1.26 45.69
CA HIS A 72 17.75 -0.85 46.13
C HIS A 72 17.73 -0.12 47.48
N TYR A 73 16.56 0.25 47.99
CA TYR A 73 16.42 0.88 49.30
C TYR A 73 17.01 0.01 50.41
N TYR A 74 16.74 -1.30 50.35
CA TYR A 74 17.28 -2.29 51.29
C TYR A 74 18.81 -2.19 51.41
N LEU A 75 19.51 -2.13 50.28
CA LEU A 75 20.98 -2.08 50.20
C LEU A 75 21.60 -0.80 50.79
N LEU A 76 20.80 0.27 50.95
CA LEU A 76 21.29 1.57 51.43
C LEU A 76 20.91 1.84 52.89
N PHE A 77 19.87 1.18 53.42
CA PHE A 77 19.24 1.57 54.68
C PHE A 77 19.01 0.42 55.67
N GLU A 78 19.04 -0.85 55.26
CA GLU A 78 18.66 -1.98 56.13
C GLU A 78 19.81 -2.87 56.61
N GLU A 79 21.00 -2.79 56.00
CA GLU A 79 22.18 -3.53 56.51
C GLU A 79 22.65 -3.05 57.91
N GLU A 80 22.14 -1.93 58.42
CA GLU A 80 22.50 -1.38 59.74
C GLU A 80 21.70 -1.98 60.92
N GLU A 81 20.56 -2.65 60.70
CA GLU A 81 19.64 -3.02 61.79
C GLU A 81 19.75 -4.46 62.35
N GLU A 82 20.34 -5.43 61.64
CA GLU A 82 20.39 -6.84 62.11
C GLU A 82 21.62 -7.21 62.97
N GLY A 83 22.47 -6.24 63.33
CA GLY A 83 23.59 -6.45 64.24
C GLY A 83 23.25 -6.15 65.70
N ASP A 84 22.91 -7.17 66.49
CA ASP A 84 22.75 -7.07 67.97
C ASP A 84 24.02 -6.57 68.71
N ASN A 85 25.13 -6.40 67.98
CA ASN A 85 26.27 -5.63 68.43
C ASN A 85 26.12 -4.16 68.03
N LYS A 86 25.38 -3.40 68.85
CA LYS A 86 25.39 -1.93 68.92
C LYS A 86 26.76 -1.31 69.28
N ASN A 87 27.86 -2.01 69.05
CA ASN A 87 29.18 -1.40 69.01
C ASN A 87 29.33 -0.72 67.66
N LYS A 88 28.73 0.46 67.60
CA LYS A 88 29.09 1.61 66.76
C LYS A 88 30.43 1.39 66.04
N ARG A 89 30.37 0.93 64.80
CA ARG A 89 31.26 1.50 63.79
C ARG A 89 30.68 2.88 63.47
N GLN A 90 30.94 3.84 64.36
CA GLN A 90 31.06 5.23 63.95
C GLN A 90 32.33 5.32 63.09
N ASP A 91 32.33 4.69 61.92
CA ASP A 91 33.12 5.27 60.84
C ASP A 91 32.27 6.46 60.39
N GLU A 92 32.67 7.66 60.83
CA GLU A 92 32.04 8.96 60.52
C GLU A 92 32.05 9.31 59.01
N SER A 93 32.29 8.33 58.15
CA SER A 93 32.52 8.49 56.71
C SER A 93 31.43 7.87 55.83
N MET A 94 30.43 7.18 56.39
CA MET A 94 29.31 6.66 55.57
C MET A 94 28.37 7.81 55.17
N PRO A 95 28.12 8.02 53.85
CA PRO A 95 27.29 9.10 53.38
C PRO A 95 25.82 8.92 53.80
N GLN A 96 25.20 9.99 54.30
CA GLN A 96 23.78 9.97 54.64
C GLN A 96 22.92 9.96 53.38
N PHE A 97 22.22 8.85 53.14
CA PHE A 97 21.34 8.71 52.00
C PHE A 97 19.93 9.27 52.28
N SER A 98 19.28 9.82 51.24
CA SER A 98 17.87 10.18 51.28
C SER A 98 17.14 9.65 50.05
N SER A 99 15.86 9.32 50.22
CA SER A 99 15.01 8.77 49.15
C SER A 99 13.83 9.69 48.89
N VAL A 100 13.57 10.01 47.62
CA VAL A 100 12.44 10.87 47.20
C VAL A 100 11.73 10.23 46.02
N LEU A 101 10.41 10.39 45.94
CA LEU A 101 9.63 9.96 44.79
C LEU A 101 10.01 10.73 43.52
N PRO A 102 9.84 10.14 42.33
CA PRO A 102 9.99 10.85 41.07
C PRO A 102 9.07 12.08 40.98
N PRO A 103 9.39 13.07 40.13
CA PRO A 103 8.55 14.25 39.94
C PRO A 103 7.07 13.90 39.73
N LYS A 104 6.18 14.61 40.44
CA LYS A 104 4.72 14.39 40.44
C LYS A 104 4.27 13.05 41.04
N ASN A 105 5.19 12.31 41.66
CA ASN A 105 4.97 10.99 42.24
C ASN A 105 4.49 9.96 41.22
N ILE A 106 4.87 10.08 39.95
CA ILE A 106 4.46 9.15 38.87
C ILE A 106 5.61 8.20 38.58
N SER A 107 5.34 6.89 38.62
CA SER A 107 6.34 5.86 38.28
C SER A 107 5.67 4.59 37.72
N PRO A 108 6.31 3.87 36.78
CA PRO A 108 5.84 2.56 36.39
C PRO A 108 5.90 1.60 37.57
N LEU A 109 4.83 0.85 37.80
CA LEU A 109 4.88 -0.32 38.66
C LEU A 109 5.32 -1.53 37.80
N THR A 110 6.52 -2.03 38.09
CA THR A 110 7.04 -3.27 37.49
C THR A 110 6.96 -4.38 38.52
N GLU A 111 6.08 -5.34 38.27
CA GLU A 111 5.90 -6.51 39.13
C GLU A 111 6.71 -7.68 38.57
N HIS A 112 7.23 -8.51 39.45
CA HIS A 112 7.82 -9.79 39.08
C HIS A 112 6.72 -10.83 39.00
N TYR A 113 6.57 -11.46 37.84
CA TYR A 113 5.57 -12.50 37.62
C TYR A 113 6.22 -13.88 37.69
N LEU A 114 5.54 -14.80 38.39
CA LEU A 114 5.84 -16.22 38.29
C LEU A 114 5.13 -16.78 37.06
N ILE A 115 5.88 -17.44 36.17
CA ILE A 115 5.34 -17.99 34.92
C ILE A 115 5.34 -19.51 35.03
N ALA A 116 4.14 -20.11 35.06
CA ALA A 116 3.96 -21.55 34.96
C ALA A 116 3.75 -21.95 33.50
N ASN A 117 4.73 -22.63 32.90
CA ASN A 117 4.61 -23.14 31.54
C ASN A 117 3.66 -24.34 31.51
N LYS A 118 2.55 -24.23 30.78
CA LYS A 118 1.57 -25.32 30.64
C LYS A 118 2.08 -26.52 29.82
N ASN A 119 3.13 -26.33 29.03
CA ASN A 119 3.72 -27.34 28.14
C ASN A 119 4.97 -27.99 28.74
N THR A 120 5.09 -28.05 30.07
CA THR A 120 6.19 -28.74 30.74
C THR A 120 5.85 -30.21 31.00
N PHE A 121 6.88 -31.05 31.18
CA PHE A 121 6.73 -32.45 31.59
C PHE A 121 6.39 -32.60 33.08
N ILE A 122 6.54 -31.52 33.86
CA ILE A 122 6.21 -31.49 35.29
C ILE A 122 4.69 -31.47 35.44
N ASP A 123 4.19 -32.22 36.42
CA ASP A 123 2.77 -32.27 36.74
C ASP A 123 2.21 -30.89 37.10
N LYS A 124 1.00 -30.60 36.62
CA LYS A 124 0.38 -29.27 36.75
C LYS A 124 0.04 -28.94 38.19
N ASP A 125 -0.34 -29.92 39.00
CA ASP A 125 -0.70 -29.70 40.40
C ASP A 125 0.56 -29.33 41.20
N ILE A 126 1.70 -29.96 40.89
CA ILE A 126 2.99 -29.60 41.47
C ILE A 126 3.37 -28.14 41.12
N LEU A 127 3.17 -27.73 39.86
CA LEU A 127 3.44 -26.35 39.45
C LEU A 127 2.53 -25.35 40.15
N MET A 128 1.24 -25.67 40.30
CA MET A 128 0.29 -24.81 41.00
C MET A 128 0.64 -24.69 42.49
N GLU A 129 0.97 -25.80 43.14
CA GLU A 129 1.33 -25.79 44.56
C GLU A 129 2.64 -25.03 44.78
N THR A 130 3.65 -25.27 43.94
CA THR A 130 4.90 -24.51 43.96
C THR A 130 4.64 -23.03 43.75
N ALA A 131 3.74 -22.67 42.82
CA ALA A 131 3.38 -21.28 42.60
C ALA A 131 2.68 -20.64 43.80
N ARG A 132 1.77 -21.37 44.44
CA ARG A 132 1.08 -20.94 45.66
C ARG A 132 2.06 -20.70 46.81
N ILE A 133 3.05 -21.58 47.00
CA ILE A 133 4.11 -21.41 48.00
C ILE A 133 4.98 -20.19 47.66
N LEU A 134 5.45 -20.08 46.41
CA LEU A 134 6.35 -18.99 45.98
C LEU A 134 5.71 -17.59 46.00
N THR A 135 4.38 -17.53 45.93
CA THR A 135 3.57 -16.31 45.99
C THR A 135 2.90 -16.10 47.35
N SER A 136 3.09 -17.02 48.30
CA SER A 136 2.53 -16.92 49.65
C SER A 136 3.05 -15.66 50.35
N LYS A 137 2.27 -15.15 51.30
CA LYS A 137 2.64 -13.96 52.06
C LYS A 137 3.94 -14.16 52.84
N GLU A 138 4.08 -15.32 53.48
CA GLU A 138 5.29 -15.73 54.19
C GLU A 138 6.52 -15.72 53.27
N MET A 139 6.41 -16.29 52.07
CA MET A 139 7.52 -16.29 51.11
C MET A 139 7.83 -14.90 50.54
N GLN A 140 6.82 -14.03 50.42
CA GLN A 140 7.04 -12.63 50.07
C GLN A 140 7.80 -11.90 51.19
N LEU A 141 7.41 -12.06 52.46
CA LEU A 141 8.13 -11.50 53.62
C LEU A 141 9.55 -12.05 53.72
N TYR A 142 9.75 -13.35 53.47
CA TYR A 142 11.07 -13.95 53.36
C TYR A 142 11.93 -13.25 52.30
N LYS A 143 11.35 -12.94 51.13
CA LYS A 143 12.06 -12.22 50.06
C LYS A 143 12.36 -10.76 50.41
N VAL A 144 11.52 -10.10 51.20
CA VAL A 144 11.87 -8.79 51.77
C VAL A 144 13.15 -8.94 52.58
N LYS A 145 13.12 -9.84 53.57
CA LYS A 145 14.19 -10.01 54.55
C LYS A 145 15.54 -10.34 53.91
N HIS A 146 15.54 -11.24 52.92
CA HIS A 146 16.79 -11.77 52.36
C HIS A 146 17.22 -11.12 51.05
N PHE A 147 16.31 -10.48 50.32
CA PHE A 147 16.60 -9.93 48.99
C PHE A 147 16.18 -8.46 48.81
N GLY A 148 15.67 -7.80 49.84
CA GLY A 148 15.20 -6.41 49.75
C GLY A 148 14.05 -6.22 48.76
N SER A 149 13.31 -7.28 48.47
CA SER A 149 12.16 -7.21 47.57
C SER A 149 11.03 -6.41 48.22
N ILE A 150 10.26 -5.67 47.43
CA ILE A 150 9.04 -5.03 47.93
C ILE A 150 7.88 -6.03 47.72
N PRO A 151 7.09 -6.36 48.76
CA PRO A 151 6.02 -7.33 48.63
C PRO A 151 4.89 -6.79 47.75
N THR A 152 4.15 -7.69 47.11
CA THR A 152 3.02 -7.34 46.24
C THR A 152 1.69 -7.31 46.99
N PHE A 153 1.74 -7.03 48.30
CA PHE A 153 0.56 -6.93 49.14
C PHE A 153 -0.37 -5.81 48.68
N ASP A 154 -1.64 -5.95 49.03
CA ASP A 154 -2.58 -4.84 48.94
C ASP A 154 -2.38 -3.92 50.15
N PHE A 155 -1.47 -2.94 50.00
CA PHE A 155 -1.16 -1.96 51.05
C PHE A 155 -2.38 -1.15 51.53
N SER A 156 -3.49 -1.13 50.76
CA SER A 156 -4.73 -0.51 51.24
C SER A 156 -5.32 -1.22 52.46
N LYS A 157 -4.96 -2.49 52.68
CA LYS A 157 -5.40 -3.32 53.80
C LYS A 157 -4.47 -3.24 55.01
N LYS A 158 -3.58 -2.23 55.08
CA LYS A 158 -2.65 -2.03 56.19
C LYS A 158 -3.33 -2.03 57.57
N ASN A 159 -4.57 -1.54 57.64
CA ASN A 159 -5.32 -1.48 58.91
C ASN A 159 -6.01 -2.80 59.27
N ASP A 160 -6.25 -3.67 58.28
CA ASP A 160 -7.02 -4.92 58.44
C ASP A 160 -6.10 -6.13 58.63
N ASP A 161 -4.82 -6.03 58.24
CA ASP A 161 -3.88 -7.13 58.16
C ASP A 161 -2.62 -6.86 58.99
N ASN A 162 -2.48 -7.58 60.12
CA ASN A 162 -1.37 -7.39 61.06
C ASN A 162 0.01 -7.60 60.42
N GLU A 163 0.14 -8.47 59.43
CA GLU A 163 1.43 -8.70 58.78
C GLU A 163 1.83 -7.53 57.86
N ILE A 164 0.86 -6.96 57.14
CA ILE A 164 1.07 -5.75 56.32
C ILE A 164 1.38 -4.56 57.22
N LYS A 165 0.67 -4.44 58.35
CA LYS A 165 0.94 -3.42 59.36
C LYS A 165 2.36 -3.54 59.91
N ASN A 166 2.76 -4.73 60.36
CA ASN A 166 4.10 -4.98 60.88
C ASN A 166 5.19 -4.67 59.84
N TYR A 167 4.96 -5.02 58.57
CA TYR A 167 5.87 -4.65 57.48
C TYR A 167 5.96 -3.13 57.34
N CYS A 168 4.84 -2.42 57.30
CA CYS A 168 4.85 -0.96 57.17
C CYS A 168 5.35 -0.21 58.40
N ASP A 169 5.26 -0.80 59.59
CA ASP A 169 5.83 -0.22 60.80
C ASP A 169 7.37 -0.31 60.76
N LYS A 170 7.92 -1.41 60.22
CA LYS A 170 9.37 -1.57 59.98
C LYS A 170 9.88 -0.73 58.80
N HIS A 171 9.13 -0.69 57.70
CA HIS A 171 9.53 -0.02 56.45
C HIS A 171 8.63 1.19 56.13
N SER A 172 8.44 2.07 57.11
CA SER A 172 7.49 3.19 57.06
C SER A 172 7.64 4.08 55.83
N LYS A 173 8.88 4.45 55.47
CA LYS A 173 9.19 5.26 54.28
C LYS A 173 8.78 4.58 52.97
N ILE A 174 9.00 3.26 52.83
CA ILE A 174 8.60 2.53 51.62
C ILE A 174 7.08 2.52 51.49
N CYS A 175 6.36 2.25 52.59
CA CYS A 175 4.90 2.26 52.56
C CYS A 175 4.33 3.66 52.26
N GLU A 176 4.89 4.71 52.88
CA GLU A 176 4.51 6.10 52.57
C GLU A 176 4.74 6.44 51.09
N HIS A 177 5.91 6.09 50.55
CA HIS A 177 6.21 6.27 49.13
C HIS A 177 5.23 5.50 48.25
N TYR A 178 4.91 4.26 48.62
CA TYR A 178 3.99 3.41 47.86
C TYR A 178 2.55 3.95 47.87
N GLU A 179 2.08 4.50 48.98
CA GLU A 179 0.75 5.13 49.11
C GLU A 179 0.67 6.43 48.28
N ASN A 180 1.72 7.25 48.33
CA ASN A 180 1.79 8.52 47.62
C ASN A 180 2.09 8.36 46.11
N LEU A 181 2.53 7.18 45.68
CA LEU A 181 2.88 6.91 44.29
C LEU A 181 1.64 6.76 43.40
N LYS A 182 1.55 7.63 42.40
CA LYS A 182 0.66 7.48 41.24
C LYS A 182 1.21 6.40 40.32
N LYS A 183 0.77 5.17 40.56
CA LYS A 183 1.19 3.97 39.83
C LYS A 183 0.53 3.94 38.45
N PHE A 184 1.32 3.64 37.43
CA PHE A 184 0.78 3.11 36.17
C PHE A 184 1.29 1.68 35.97
N ARG A 185 0.37 0.76 35.70
CA ARG A 185 0.72 -0.64 35.46
C ARG A 185 1.12 -0.80 34.00
N LEU A 186 2.34 -1.28 33.77
CA LEU A 186 2.81 -1.54 32.42
C LEU A 186 1.97 -2.62 31.73
N LYS A 187 1.38 -3.53 32.53
CA LYS A 187 0.51 -4.60 32.02
C LYS A 187 -0.67 -4.06 31.23
N ASP A 188 -1.31 -3.03 31.76
CA ASP A 188 -2.50 -2.42 31.16
C ASP A 188 -2.19 -1.78 29.79
N LEU A 189 -0.91 -1.49 29.50
CA LEU A 189 -0.49 -1.02 28.19
C LEU A 189 -0.39 -2.14 27.15
N PHE A 190 -0.23 -3.41 27.53
CA PHE A 190 -0.16 -4.53 26.58
C PHE A 190 -1.51 -4.86 25.93
N ASP A 191 -2.60 -4.52 26.60
CA ASP A 191 -3.96 -4.79 26.11
C ASP A 191 -4.51 -3.61 25.26
N SER A 192 -3.71 -2.56 25.06
CA SER A 192 -4.15 -1.35 24.35
C SER A 192 -3.88 -1.41 22.84
N ARG A 193 -4.65 -0.68 22.04
CA ARG A 193 -4.34 -0.51 20.60
C ARG A 193 -3.02 0.26 20.34
N TYR A 194 -2.43 0.86 21.38
CA TYR A 194 -1.23 1.68 21.29
C TYR A 194 0.05 0.92 21.70
N THR A 195 -0.08 -0.36 22.11
CA THR A 195 1.03 -1.19 22.56
C THR A 195 2.21 -1.18 21.60
N PRO A 196 2.04 -1.47 20.29
CA PRO A 196 3.20 -1.59 19.39
C PRO A 196 3.96 -0.27 19.27
N ALA A 197 3.25 0.83 19.08
CA ALA A 197 3.83 2.16 18.97
C ALA A 197 4.53 2.57 20.29
N PHE A 198 3.92 2.28 21.45
CA PHE A 198 4.53 2.57 22.74
C PHE A 198 5.87 1.83 22.93
N PHE A 199 5.91 0.53 22.64
CA PHE A 199 7.14 -0.26 22.80
C PHE A 199 8.22 0.14 21.82
N GLU A 200 7.85 0.46 20.58
CA GLU A 200 8.77 0.99 19.57
C GLU A 200 9.41 2.30 20.04
N VAL A 201 8.60 3.28 20.47
CA VAL A 201 9.08 4.56 20.99
C VAL A 201 9.98 4.35 22.21
N ARG A 202 9.55 3.52 23.16
CA ARG A 202 10.31 3.23 24.38
C ARG A 202 11.67 2.61 24.07
N LEU A 203 11.77 1.77 23.04
CA LEU A 203 13.00 1.12 22.65
C LEU A 203 13.92 2.06 21.86
N LEU A 204 13.37 2.80 20.89
CA LEU A 204 14.16 3.53 19.89
C LEU A 204 14.49 4.98 20.30
N LEU A 205 13.57 5.69 20.95
CA LEU A 205 13.75 7.10 21.30
C LEU A 205 14.97 7.35 22.19
N PRO A 206 15.26 6.54 23.24
CA PRO A 206 16.47 6.73 24.05
C PRO A 206 17.77 6.65 23.22
N SER A 207 17.81 5.77 22.21
CA SER A 207 18.95 5.64 21.30
C SER A 207 19.11 6.87 20.39
N VAL A 208 18.00 7.48 19.95
CA VAL A 208 18.03 8.74 19.19
C VAL A 208 18.56 9.88 20.07
N ILE A 209 18.06 10.02 21.30
CA ILE A 209 18.52 11.05 22.25
C ILE A 209 20.00 10.87 22.59
N LYS A 210 20.44 9.64 22.88
CA LYS A 210 21.85 9.32 23.17
C LYS A 210 22.76 9.74 22.02
N ARG A 211 22.39 9.40 20.78
CA ARG A 211 23.14 9.81 19.59
C ARG A 211 23.15 11.31 19.40
N TYR A 212 22.07 12.01 19.68
CA TYR A 212 22.05 13.48 19.64
C TYR A 212 23.04 14.10 20.62
N ILE A 213 23.08 13.61 21.87
CA ILE A 213 24.03 14.10 22.87
C ILE A 213 25.47 13.93 22.35
N MET A 214 25.78 12.74 21.80
CA MET A 214 27.11 12.40 21.28
C MET A 214 27.51 13.16 20.00
N SER A 215 26.60 13.26 19.02
CA SER A 215 26.92 13.76 17.68
C SER A 215 26.49 15.20 17.42
N ASN A 216 25.70 15.80 18.32
CA ASN A 216 25.06 17.11 18.12
C ASN A 216 24.17 17.19 16.86
N ASN A 217 23.72 16.05 16.32
CA ASN A 217 22.87 16.03 15.14
C ASN A 217 21.40 16.31 15.52
N LEU A 218 21.07 17.60 15.55
CA LEU A 218 19.75 18.12 15.92
C LEU A 218 18.64 17.68 14.94
N GLU A 219 18.96 17.63 13.64
CA GLU A 219 18.02 17.22 12.60
C GLU A 219 17.55 15.78 12.83
N ARG A 220 18.47 14.87 13.18
CA ARG A 220 18.13 13.48 13.48
C ARG A 220 17.24 13.34 14.71
N LEU A 221 17.45 14.18 15.73
CA LEU A 221 16.59 14.19 16.91
C LEU A 221 15.19 14.65 16.56
N LYS A 222 15.08 15.80 15.87
CA LYS A 222 13.80 16.34 15.39
C LYS A 222 13.07 15.32 14.53
N PHE A 223 13.76 14.71 13.57
CA PHE A 223 13.22 13.66 12.72
C PHE A 223 12.68 12.48 13.54
N GLY A 224 13.40 12.05 14.57
CA GLY A 224 12.94 11.02 15.50
C GLY A 224 11.64 11.41 16.21
N PHE A 225 11.54 12.64 16.72
CA PHE A 225 10.31 13.12 17.36
C PHE A 225 9.15 13.27 16.36
N GLU A 226 9.39 13.88 15.19
CA GLU A 226 8.40 14.00 14.11
C GLU A 226 7.84 12.64 13.69
N ASN A 227 8.69 11.63 13.50
CA ASN A 227 8.26 10.28 13.09
C ASN A 227 7.44 9.51 14.13
N ILE A 228 7.49 9.89 15.41
CA ILE A 228 6.60 9.33 16.44
C ILE A 228 5.19 9.86 16.25
N LYS A 229 5.06 11.14 15.86
CA LYS A 229 3.80 11.86 15.81
C LYS A 229 3.12 11.75 14.45
N GLU A 230 3.90 11.87 13.39
CA GLU A 230 3.41 12.13 12.04
C GLU A 230 3.95 11.14 11.02
N LEU A 231 3.10 10.83 10.05
CA LEU A 231 3.42 9.99 8.90
C LEU A 231 3.87 10.86 7.73
N VAL A 232 4.75 10.37 6.85
CA VAL A 232 5.28 11.13 5.70
C VAL A 232 4.18 11.74 4.84
N THR A 233 3.13 10.96 4.61
CA THR A 233 1.95 11.30 3.83
C THR A 233 1.19 12.50 4.37
N SER A 234 1.36 12.83 5.66
CA SER A 234 0.73 13.98 6.30
C SER A 234 1.41 15.30 5.93
N PHE A 235 2.67 15.24 5.46
CA PHE A 235 3.52 16.40 5.17
C PHE A 235 3.84 16.59 3.69
N MET A 236 2.97 16.13 2.80
CA MET A 236 3.18 16.35 1.37
C MET A 236 3.10 17.83 0.96
N GLY A 237 2.50 18.68 1.80
CA GLY A 237 2.40 20.13 1.55
C GLY A 237 1.75 20.41 0.19
N ALA A 238 2.37 21.28 -0.61
CA ALA A 238 1.91 21.63 -1.95
C ALA A 238 1.76 20.43 -2.89
N TYR A 239 2.61 19.41 -2.77
CA TYR A 239 2.59 18.25 -3.66
C TYR A 239 1.29 17.44 -3.56
N SER A 240 0.68 17.34 -2.38
CA SER A 240 -0.62 16.67 -2.25
C SER A 240 -1.70 17.40 -3.05
N TYR A 241 -1.75 18.73 -2.95
CA TYR A 241 -2.72 19.53 -3.70
C TYR A 241 -2.47 19.44 -5.20
N LEU A 242 -1.22 19.50 -5.64
CA LEU A 242 -0.85 19.32 -7.04
C LEU A 242 -1.26 17.94 -7.57
N THR A 243 -1.09 16.87 -6.78
CA THR A 243 -1.56 15.52 -7.12
C THR A 243 -3.09 15.46 -7.28
N TYR A 244 -3.85 16.09 -6.37
CA TYR A 244 -5.31 16.18 -6.52
C TYR A 244 -5.71 16.95 -7.79
N CYS A 245 -5.04 18.08 -8.08
CA CYS A 245 -5.31 18.88 -9.27
C CYS A 245 -5.06 18.11 -10.56
N ILE A 246 -3.90 17.44 -10.71
CA ILE A 246 -3.57 16.71 -11.94
C ILE A 246 -4.50 15.52 -12.17
N ILE A 247 -4.86 14.77 -11.12
CA ILE A 247 -5.81 13.64 -11.24
C ILE A 247 -7.22 14.14 -11.56
N SER A 248 -7.63 15.30 -11.03
CA SER A 248 -8.93 15.90 -11.36
C SER A 248 -9.00 16.34 -12.83
N ILE A 249 -7.96 17.00 -13.35
CA ILE A 249 -7.86 17.39 -14.77
C ILE A 249 -7.88 16.15 -15.67
N TYR A 250 -7.10 15.12 -15.32
CA TYR A 250 -7.11 13.83 -16.01
C TYR A 250 -8.50 13.20 -16.04
N SER A 251 -9.21 13.19 -14.91
CA SER A 251 -10.55 12.62 -14.80
C SER A 251 -11.53 13.31 -15.75
N ILE A 252 -11.52 14.65 -15.80
CA ILE A 252 -12.39 15.44 -16.71
C ILE A 252 -12.07 15.12 -18.18
N LEU A 253 -10.79 15.05 -18.53
CA LEU A 253 -10.36 14.69 -19.88
C LEU A 253 -10.84 13.28 -20.27
N ILE A 254 -10.71 12.31 -19.36
CA ILE A 254 -11.15 10.94 -19.59
C ILE A 254 -12.67 10.85 -19.74
N PHE A 255 -13.45 11.54 -18.90
CA PHE A 255 -14.92 11.57 -19.05
C PHE A 255 -15.33 12.20 -20.39
N THR A 256 -14.60 13.21 -20.87
CA THR A 256 -14.81 13.78 -22.21
C THR A 256 -14.56 12.75 -23.31
N VAL A 257 -13.47 11.98 -23.22
CA VAL A 257 -13.17 10.90 -24.18
C VAL A 257 -14.24 9.80 -24.13
N ILE A 258 -14.72 9.42 -22.93
CA ILE A 258 -15.83 8.46 -22.77
C ILE A 258 -17.08 8.99 -23.48
N GLY A 259 -17.45 10.25 -23.26
CA GLY A 259 -18.61 10.89 -23.90
C GLY A 259 -18.51 10.90 -25.42
N LEU A 260 -17.35 11.25 -25.98
CA LEU A 260 -17.09 11.22 -27.41
C LEU A 260 -17.12 9.80 -27.98
N THR A 261 -16.54 8.83 -27.28
CA THR A 261 -16.57 7.40 -27.66
C THR A 261 -18.00 6.89 -27.72
N TYR A 262 -18.83 7.28 -26.76
CA TYR A 262 -20.24 6.92 -26.73
C TYR A 262 -21.04 7.59 -27.86
N TYR A 263 -20.79 8.88 -28.13
CA TYR A 263 -21.44 9.62 -29.20
C TYR A 263 -21.14 9.04 -30.58
N TYR A 264 -19.87 8.72 -30.87
CA TYR A 264 -19.44 8.17 -32.16
C TYR A 264 -19.51 6.64 -32.25
N LYS A 265 -20.19 5.96 -31.31
CA LYS A 265 -20.22 4.48 -31.22
C LYS A 265 -20.70 3.75 -32.48
N ASN A 266 -21.52 4.43 -33.30
CA ASN A 266 -22.10 3.87 -34.52
C ASN A 266 -21.16 3.99 -35.73
N HIS A 267 -20.08 4.77 -35.63
CA HIS A 267 -19.14 4.95 -36.74
C HIS A 267 -18.39 3.63 -37.03
N PRO A 268 -18.24 3.19 -38.30
CA PRO A 268 -17.66 1.88 -38.63
C PRO A 268 -16.27 1.63 -38.02
N TYR A 269 -15.41 2.66 -38.01
CA TYR A 269 -14.07 2.59 -37.38
C TYR A 269 -14.10 2.32 -35.88
N LEU A 270 -15.10 2.83 -35.14
CA LEU A 270 -15.26 2.56 -33.71
C LEU A 270 -15.98 1.24 -33.46
N LYS A 271 -17.00 0.94 -34.27
CA LYS A 271 -17.82 -0.27 -34.18
C LYS A 271 -16.99 -1.56 -34.27
N ALA A 272 -15.89 -1.54 -35.03
CA ALA A 272 -14.97 -2.65 -35.16
C ALA A 272 -14.35 -3.10 -33.82
N ILE A 273 -13.93 -2.15 -32.97
CA ILE A 273 -13.22 -2.43 -31.69
C ILE A 273 -14.20 -2.60 -30.52
N SER A 274 -15.50 -2.41 -30.75
CA SER A 274 -16.55 -2.44 -29.71
C SER A 274 -16.36 -1.28 -28.71
N PRO A 275 -16.94 -0.10 -28.98
CA PRO A 275 -16.70 1.11 -28.17
C PRO A 275 -17.10 0.93 -26.70
N LEU A 276 -18.08 0.06 -26.42
CA LEU A 276 -18.50 -0.27 -25.05
C LEU A 276 -17.37 -0.91 -24.23
N PHE A 277 -16.62 -1.87 -24.78
CA PHE A 277 -15.50 -2.48 -24.08
C PHE A 277 -14.37 -1.49 -23.86
N CYS A 278 -14.11 -0.59 -24.81
CA CYS A 278 -13.14 0.47 -24.62
C CYS A 278 -13.53 1.44 -23.50
N ILE A 279 -14.82 1.80 -23.38
CA ILE A 279 -15.30 2.64 -22.27
C ILE A 279 -15.04 1.96 -20.92
N ILE A 280 -15.30 0.66 -20.81
CA ILE A 280 -15.02 -0.11 -19.58
C ILE A 280 -13.52 -0.08 -19.24
N ILE A 281 -12.66 -0.30 -20.24
CA ILE A 281 -11.19 -0.25 -20.06
C ILE A 281 -10.75 1.14 -19.57
N ILE A 282 -11.24 2.19 -20.22
CA ILE A 282 -10.93 3.58 -19.87
C ILE A 282 -11.39 3.90 -18.44
N LEU A 283 -12.57 3.39 -18.05
CA LEU A 283 -13.05 3.50 -16.67
C LEU A 283 -12.13 2.76 -15.69
N GLY A 284 -11.63 1.57 -16.05
CA GLY A 284 -10.64 0.85 -15.26
C GLY A 284 -9.34 1.65 -15.06
N TYR A 285 -8.83 2.31 -16.11
CA TYR A 285 -7.68 3.22 -15.97
C TYR A 285 -7.96 4.40 -15.03
N LEU A 286 -9.13 5.02 -15.15
CA LEU A 286 -9.55 6.08 -14.25
C LEU A 286 -9.55 5.62 -12.78
N LEU A 287 -10.09 4.42 -12.50
CA LEU A 287 -10.11 3.86 -11.14
C LEU A 287 -8.70 3.55 -10.63
N THR A 288 -7.79 3.03 -11.47
CA THR A 288 -6.38 2.82 -11.09
C THR A 288 -5.71 4.14 -10.73
N THR A 289 -5.91 5.21 -11.50
CA THR A 289 -5.35 6.53 -11.19
C THR A 289 -5.95 7.13 -9.92
N ILE A 290 -7.26 7.00 -9.70
CA ILE A 290 -7.92 7.41 -8.44
C ILE A 290 -7.38 6.60 -7.26
N GLY A 291 -7.04 5.32 -7.45
CA GLY A 291 -6.44 4.46 -6.45
C GLY A 291 -5.17 5.04 -5.82
N ILE A 292 -4.37 5.81 -6.56
CA ILE A 292 -3.18 6.48 -6.03
C ILE A 292 -3.53 7.48 -4.92
N LEU A 293 -4.68 8.14 -4.99
CA LEU A 293 -5.15 9.06 -3.94
C LEU A 293 -5.48 8.33 -2.63
N MET A 294 -5.64 7.00 -2.66
CA MET A 294 -5.93 6.24 -1.46
C MET A 294 -4.74 6.16 -0.49
N PHE A 295 -3.52 6.44 -0.96
CA PHE A 295 -2.32 6.54 -0.11
C PHE A 295 -2.24 7.86 0.70
N LEU A 296 -3.09 8.86 0.38
CA LEU A 296 -3.11 10.14 1.09
C LEU A 296 -3.98 10.10 2.35
N PRO A 297 -3.79 10.99 3.34
CA PRO A 297 -4.73 11.14 4.45
C PRO A 297 -6.12 11.66 3.97
N PRO A 298 -7.20 11.48 4.75
CA PRO A 298 -7.26 10.84 6.07
C PRO A 298 -7.23 9.31 5.99
N PHE A 299 -6.63 8.67 7.00
CA PHE A 299 -6.57 7.22 7.13
C PHE A 299 -7.77 6.70 7.92
N SER A 300 -8.53 5.79 7.32
CA SER A 300 -9.66 5.12 7.98
C SER A 300 -9.77 3.67 7.52
N ILE A 301 -10.28 2.80 8.40
CA ILE A 301 -10.49 1.38 8.07
C ILE A 301 -11.44 1.24 6.87
N ALA A 302 -12.46 2.10 6.79
CA ALA A 302 -13.36 2.16 5.64
C ALA A 302 -12.61 2.47 4.34
N LYS A 303 -11.65 3.40 4.38
CA LYS A 303 -10.79 3.72 3.23
C LYS A 303 -9.96 2.51 2.79
N CYS A 304 -9.40 1.73 3.71
CA CYS A 304 -8.70 0.48 3.36
C CYS A 304 -9.61 -0.49 2.62
N LYS A 305 -10.82 -0.72 3.15
CA LYS A 305 -11.78 -1.66 2.57
C LYS A 305 -12.19 -1.22 1.16
N ILE A 306 -12.47 0.07 0.97
CA ILE A 306 -12.77 0.63 -0.36
C ILE A 306 -11.58 0.48 -1.29
N PHE A 307 -10.36 0.79 -0.81
CA PHE A 307 -9.16 0.69 -1.64
C PHE A 307 -8.89 -0.74 -2.11
N TYR A 308 -9.01 -1.72 -1.21
CA TYR A 308 -8.88 -3.14 -1.53
C TYR A 308 -9.90 -3.62 -2.59
N MET A 309 -11.14 -3.10 -2.56
CA MET A 309 -12.14 -3.34 -3.61
C MET A 309 -11.80 -2.62 -4.91
N LEU A 310 -11.32 -1.39 -4.82
CA LEU A 310 -11.03 -0.55 -5.97
C LEU A 310 -9.88 -1.13 -6.80
N GLU A 311 -8.85 -1.68 -6.15
CA GLU A 311 -7.71 -2.32 -6.80
C GLU A 311 -8.16 -3.50 -7.68
N ILE A 312 -8.90 -4.46 -7.13
CA ILE A 312 -9.36 -5.60 -7.94
C ILE A 312 -10.30 -5.16 -9.06
N LEU A 313 -11.21 -4.22 -8.78
CA LEU A 313 -12.19 -3.75 -9.74
C LEU A 313 -11.52 -3.02 -10.91
N SER A 314 -10.50 -2.19 -10.63
CA SER A 314 -9.76 -1.50 -11.67
C SER A 314 -9.03 -2.49 -12.58
N TYR A 315 -8.36 -3.51 -12.02
CA TYR A 315 -7.71 -4.56 -12.80
C TYR A 315 -8.69 -5.37 -13.64
N THR A 316 -9.81 -5.82 -13.08
CA THR A 316 -10.77 -6.65 -13.81
C THR A 316 -11.52 -5.88 -14.91
N LEU A 317 -11.77 -4.58 -14.71
CA LEU A 317 -12.35 -3.70 -15.74
C LEU A 317 -11.36 -3.39 -16.87
N ILE A 318 -10.05 -3.56 -16.67
CA ILE A 318 -9.06 -3.46 -17.74
C ILE A 318 -8.92 -4.81 -18.46
N VAL A 319 -8.57 -5.86 -17.72
CA VAL A 319 -8.11 -7.14 -18.28
C VAL A 319 -9.24 -7.93 -18.95
N ALA A 320 -10.43 -8.00 -18.33
CA ALA A 320 -11.53 -8.81 -18.86
C ALA A 320 -12.05 -8.31 -20.22
N PRO A 321 -12.42 -7.02 -20.41
CA PRO A 321 -12.83 -6.53 -21.73
C PRO A 321 -11.70 -6.57 -22.76
N MET A 322 -10.43 -6.43 -22.35
CA MET A 322 -9.29 -6.59 -23.27
C MET A 322 -9.16 -8.01 -23.79
N TYR A 323 -9.31 -9.01 -22.93
CA TYR A 323 -9.30 -10.41 -23.34
C TYR A 323 -10.41 -10.67 -24.36
N VAL A 324 -11.61 -10.13 -24.12
CA VAL A 324 -12.76 -10.24 -25.01
C VAL A 324 -12.54 -9.56 -26.37
N ILE A 325 -11.98 -8.34 -26.40
CA ILE A 325 -11.61 -7.65 -27.65
C ILE A 325 -10.58 -8.49 -28.43
N THR A 326 -9.53 -8.96 -27.74
CA THR A 326 -8.46 -9.76 -28.36
C THR A 326 -9.01 -11.06 -28.95
N TYR A 327 -9.87 -11.76 -28.20
CA TYR A 327 -10.55 -12.97 -28.66
C TYR A 327 -11.45 -12.71 -29.87
N ARG A 328 -12.20 -11.60 -29.86
CA ARG A 328 -13.02 -11.18 -31.00
C ARG A 328 -12.16 -10.95 -32.25
N ILE A 329 -11.05 -10.23 -32.11
CA ILE A 329 -10.10 -9.97 -33.21
C ILE A 329 -9.52 -11.28 -33.75
N TYR A 330 -9.02 -12.16 -32.87
CA TYR A 330 -8.52 -13.49 -33.23
C TYR A 330 -9.52 -14.27 -34.08
N ARG A 331 -10.78 -14.30 -33.64
CA ARG A 331 -11.83 -15.06 -34.34
C ARG A 331 -12.13 -14.50 -35.72
N ILE A 332 -12.19 -13.18 -35.87
CA ILE A 332 -12.40 -12.50 -37.16
C ILE A 332 -11.29 -12.89 -38.16
N PHE A 333 -10.03 -12.90 -37.73
CA PHE A 333 -8.92 -13.28 -38.60
C PHE A 333 -8.88 -14.77 -38.93
N LYS A 334 -9.27 -15.65 -37.99
CA LYS A 334 -9.24 -17.10 -38.20
C LYS A 334 -10.37 -17.62 -39.09
N SER A 335 -11.59 -17.11 -38.93
CA SER A 335 -12.75 -17.67 -39.64
C SER A 335 -12.84 -17.25 -41.10
N GLY A 336 -12.19 -16.15 -41.51
CA GLY A 336 -12.25 -15.60 -42.88
C GLY A 336 -13.64 -15.12 -43.32
N ILE A 337 -14.69 -15.55 -42.63
CA ILE A 337 -16.10 -15.22 -42.83
C ILE A 337 -16.59 -14.52 -41.56
N ILE A 338 -17.17 -13.33 -41.71
CA ILE A 338 -17.84 -12.59 -40.63
C ILE A 338 -19.16 -13.29 -40.34
N ASP A 339 -19.10 -14.41 -39.61
CA ASP A 339 -20.30 -15.10 -39.18
C ASP A 339 -20.91 -14.35 -37.98
N SER A 340 -21.52 -13.20 -38.30
CA SER A 340 -22.01 -12.17 -37.38
C SER A 340 -23.06 -12.66 -36.38
N LYS A 341 -23.69 -13.82 -36.65
CA LYS A 341 -24.72 -14.40 -35.79
C LYS A 341 -24.17 -15.09 -34.54
N SER A 342 -22.96 -15.67 -34.56
CA SER A 342 -22.50 -16.49 -33.41
C SER A 342 -21.75 -15.69 -32.33
N LEU A 343 -21.33 -14.45 -32.59
CA LEU A 343 -20.59 -13.61 -31.65
C LEU A 343 -21.32 -12.29 -31.33
N SER A 344 -22.54 -12.38 -30.80
CA SER A 344 -23.29 -11.19 -30.37
C SER A 344 -22.53 -10.45 -29.26
N ASN A 345 -22.27 -9.16 -29.45
CA ASN A 345 -21.66 -8.27 -28.44
C ASN A 345 -22.35 -8.37 -27.07
N LYS A 346 -23.67 -8.66 -27.06
CA LYS A 346 -24.43 -8.87 -25.82
C LYS A 346 -23.90 -10.05 -25.00
N ARG A 347 -23.57 -11.19 -25.64
CA ARG A 347 -23.06 -12.38 -24.93
C ARG A 347 -21.67 -12.13 -24.35
N LEU A 348 -20.78 -11.52 -25.13
CA LEU A 348 -19.45 -11.16 -24.67
C LEU A 348 -19.48 -10.17 -23.51
N PHE A 349 -20.38 -9.18 -23.55
CA PHE A 349 -20.58 -8.24 -22.46
C PHE A 349 -21.08 -8.93 -21.18
N ILE A 350 -22.02 -9.86 -21.30
CA ILE A 350 -22.49 -10.68 -20.17
C ILE A 350 -21.32 -11.43 -19.52
N TYR A 351 -20.40 -12.01 -20.30
CA TYR A 351 -19.22 -12.68 -19.73
C TYR A 351 -18.29 -11.73 -18.97
N VAL A 352 -18.05 -10.52 -19.48
CA VAL A 352 -17.26 -9.50 -18.76
C VAL A 352 -17.93 -9.12 -17.44
N VAL A 353 -19.25 -8.92 -17.44
CA VAL A 353 -20.00 -8.56 -16.22
C VAL A 353 -19.96 -9.70 -15.20
N ILE A 354 -20.22 -10.94 -15.61
CA ILE A 354 -20.16 -12.11 -14.73
C ILE A 354 -18.76 -12.24 -14.11
N PHE A 355 -17.72 -12.09 -14.92
CA PHE A 355 -16.33 -12.18 -14.45
C PHE A 355 -16.00 -11.10 -13.40
N ASN A 356 -16.37 -9.84 -13.67
CA ASN A 356 -16.18 -8.75 -12.70
C ASN A 356 -17.00 -8.98 -11.43
N LEU A 357 -18.23 -9.49 -11.55
CA LEU A 357 -19.09 -9.79 -10.41
C LEU A 357 -18.48 -10.87 -9.51
N ILE A 358 -17.92 -11.93 -10.06
CA ILE A 358 -17.23 -12.99 -9.30
C ILE A 358 -16.05 -12.40 -8.51
N ALA A 359 -15.23 -11.57 -9.15
CA ALA A 359 -14.07 -10.94 -8.50
C ALA A 359 -14.49 -10.00 -7.35
N VAL A 360 -15.55 -9.20 -7.57
CA VAL A 360 -16.12 -8.31 -6.56
C VAL A 360 -16.72 -9.11 -5.40
N ILE A 361 -17.47 -10.18 -5.66
CA ILE A 361 -18.05 -11.03 -4.60
C ILE A 361 -16.95 -11.67 -3.75
N TYR A 362 -15.92 -12.22 -4.37
CA TYR A 362 -14.78 -12.81 -3.65
C TYR A 362 -14.16 -11.80 -2.68
N LYS A 363 -13.88 -10.58 -3.14
CA LYS A 363 -13.25 -9.54 -2.32
C LYS A 363 -14.17 -8.97 -1.26
N PHE A 364 -15.46 -8.88 -1.58
CA PHE A 364 -16.49 -8.54 -0.62
C PHE A 364 -16.51 -9.55 0.53
N ILE A 365 -16.49 -10.86 0.25
CA ILE A 365 -16.42 -11.90 1.29
C ILE A 365 -15.18 -11.71 2.18
N VAL A 366 -14.01 -11.47 1.59
CA VAL A 366 -12.77 -11.22 2.35
C VAL A 366 -12.95 -10.02 3.29
N ILE A 367 -13.53 -8.91 2.82
CA ILE A 367 -13.73 -7.69 3.62
C ILE A 367 -14.56 -7.89 4.89
N PHE A 368 -15.51 -8.82 4.86
CA PHE A 368 -16.32 -9.18 6.03
C PHE A 368 -15.70 -10.29 6.87
N ALA A 369 -14.85 -11.14 6.28
CA ALA A 369 -14.23 -12.25 6.97
C ALA A 369 -12.97 -11.87 7.77
N VAL A 370 -12.30 -10.76 7.43
CA VAL A 370 -11.00 -10.40 8.04
C VAL A 370 -10.98 -8.98 8.60
N ASP A 371 -10.14 -8.78 9.61
CA ASP A 371 -9.93 -7.48 10.25
C ASP A 371 -8.88 -6.65 9.51
N PHE A 372 -9.25 -5.42 9.17
CA PHE A 372 -8.38 -4.44 8.50
C PHE A 372 -7.81 -3.43 9.48
N HIS A 373 -6.53 -3.10 9.33
CA HIS A 373 -5.83 -2.14 10.17
C HIS A 373 -4.74 -1.41 9.37
N TYR A 374 -4.32 -0.24 9.86
CA TYR A 374 -3.14 0.45 9.33
C TYR A 374 -1.92 0.13 10.20
N ILE A 375 -0.79 -0.07 9.54
CA ILE A 375 0.52 -0.19 10.16
C ILE A 375 1.39 0.92 9.61
N ALA A 376 2.14 1.58 10.50
CA ALA A 376 3.15 2.55 10.12
C ALA A 376 4.46 1.80 9.82
N TYR A 377 4.76 1.64 8.53
CA TYR A 377 5.94 0.97 8.01
C TYR A 377 7.16 1.91 7.99
N GLY A 378 8.34 1.40 8.30
CA GLY A 378 9.59 2.17 8.40
C GLY A 378 10.17 2.16 9.81
N TYR A 379 11.35 2.75 9.96
CA TYR A 379 12.09 2.80 11.22
C TYR A 379 12.16 4.23 11.75
N LEU A 380 11.81 4.43 13.02
CA LEU A 380 11.79 5.74 13.68
C LEU A 380 12.99 6.65 13.38
N ASN A 381 14.17 6.05 13.24
CA ASN A 381 15.46 6.73 13.24
C ASN A 381 16.19 6.74 11.88
N GLU A 382 15.69 6.02 10.89
CA GLU A 382 16.34 5.90 9.58
C GLU A 382 15.43 6.39 8.46
N SER A 383 14.12 6.35 8.69
CA SER A 383 13.17 6.16 7.62
C SER A 383 11.85 6.78 8.04
N ARG A 384 11.37 7.68 7.19
CA ARG A 384 10.16 8.44 7.46
C ARG A 384 8.96 7.49 7.28
N ARG A 385 8.04 7.43 8.26
CA ARG A 385 7.06 6.32 8.36
C ARG A 385 5.89 6.45 7.39
N LEU A 386 5.62 5.40 6.63
CA LEU A 386 4.52 5.31 5.67
C LEU A 386 3.34 4.52 6.24
N ALA A 387 2.13 5.02 6.00
CA ALA A 387 0.92 4.26 6.33
C ALA A 387 0.68 3.20 5.27
N ARG A 388 0.61 1.93 5.69
CA ARG A 388 0.17 0.84 4.82
C ARG A 388 -0.96 0.09 5.50
N TYR A 389 -1.99 -0.23 4.73
CA TYR A 389 -3.07 -1.07 5.24
C TYR A 389 -2.64 -2.53 5.21
N TYR A 390 -3.05 -3.28 6.23
CA TYR A 390 -2.87 -4.71 6.36
C TYR A 390 -4.17 -5.33 6.86
N PHE A 391 -4.27 -6.65 6.71
CA PHE A 391 -5.37 -7.43 7.26
C PHE A 391 -4.89 -8.82 7.66
N THR A 392 -5.67 -9.50 8.50
CA THR A 392 -5.33 -10.85 8.99
C THR A 392 -5.11 -11.80 7.82
N ASN A 393 -3.99 -12.54 7.81
CA ASN A 393 -3.56 -13.41 6.72
C ASN A 393 -3.32 -12.70 5.37
N TYR A 394 -2.95 -11.41 5.39
CA TYR A 394 -2.64 -10.60 4.20
C TYR A 394 -1.81 -11.37 3.15
N THR A 395 -0.73 -12.05 3.56
CA THR A 395 0.17 -12.76 2.65
C THR A 395 -0.51 -13.86 1.84
N VAL A 396 -1.45 -14.58 2.44
CA VAL A 396 -2.19 -15.66 1.78
C VAL A 396 -3.10 -15.08 0.71
N PHE A 397 -3.92 -14.09 1.07
CA PHE A 397 -4.86 -13.47 0.13
C PHE A 397 -4.15 -12.69 -0.99
N ASP A 398 -3.08 -11.95 -0.67
CA ASP A 398 -2.25 -11.24 -1.65
C ASP A 398 -1.58 -12.20 -2.64
N THR A 399 -1.16 -13.39 -2.17
CA THR A 399 -0.62 -14.44 -3.04
C THR A 399 -1.71 -15.02 -3.95
N VAL A 400 -2.91 -15.30 -3.42
CA VAL A 400 -4.04 -15.78 -4.22
C VAL A 400 -4.42 -14.75 -5.28
N ASP A 401 -4.50 -13.47 -4.92
CA ASP A 401 -4.79 -12.37 -5.84
C ASP A 401 -3.73 -12.28 -6.94
N SER A 402 -2.44 -12.36 -6.57
CA SER A 402 -1.32 -12.34 -7.50
C SER A 402 -1.35 -13.53 -8.47
N ILE A 403 -1.71 -14.73 -8.00
CA ILE A 403 -1.86 -15.92 -8.85
C ILE A 403 -3.03 -15.74 -9.83
N ILE A 404 -4.20 -15.29 -9.36
CA ILE A 404 -5.38 -15.06 -10.21
C ILE A 404 -5.05 -14.03 -11.29
N ILE A 405 -4.48 -12.89 -10.91
CA ILE A 405 -4.09 -11.83 -11.83
C ILE A 405 -3.00 -12.32 -12.81
N GLY A 406 -2.00 -13.05 -12.32
CA GLY A 406 -0.94 -13.65 -13.14
C GLY A 406 -1.48 -14.63 -14.18
N LEU A 407 -2.41 -15.51 -13.81
CA LEU A 407 -3.07 -16.43 -14.73
C LEU A 407 -3.88 -15.70 -15.80
N LEU A 408 -4.60 -14.64 -15.45
CA LEU A 408 -5.34 -13.82 -16.41
C LEU A 408 -4.41 -13.15 -17.41
N TYR A 409 -3.29 -12.60 -16.95
CA TYR A 409 -2.28 -12.01 -17.83
C TYR A 409 -1.61 -13.05 -18.73
N PHE A 410 -1.32 -14.22 -18.21
CA PHE A 410 -0.76 -15.32 -19.00
C PHE A 410 -1.73 -15.76 -20.10
N CYS A 411 -3.01 -15.93 -19.79
CA CYS A 411 -4.06 -16.22 -20.76
C CYS A 411 -4.20 -15.12 -21.83
N LEU A 412 -4.14 -13.85 -21.40
CA LEU A 412 -4.18 -12.70 -22.31
C LEU A 412 -2.95 -12.69 -23.23
N LEU A 413 -1.75 -12.94 -22.70
CA LEU A 413 -0.51 -13.00 -23.47
C LEU A 413 -0.55 -14.12 -24.53
N ILE A 414 -1.02 -15.32 -24.17
CA ILE A 414 -1.21 -16.42 -25.13
C ILE A 414 -2.17 -16.00 -26.24
N MET A 415 -3.30 -15.40 -25.89
CA MET A 415 -4.28 -14.92 -26.87
C MET A 415 -3.70 -13.85 -27.79
N ILE A 416 -2.89 -12.95 -27.24
CA ILE A 416 -2.17 -11.93 -27.98
C ILE A 416 -1.20 -12.55 -29.00
N ILE A 417 -0.36 -13.50 -28.58
CA ILE A 417 0.62 -14.17 -29.45
C ILE A 417 -0.13 -14.91 -30.58
N ARG A 418 -1.19 -15.65 -30.24
CA ARG A 418 -2.04 -16.34 -31.22
C ARG A 418 -2.69 -15.36 -32.20
N THR A 419 -3.18 -14.22 -31.73
CA THR A 419 -3.77 -13.17 -32.56
C THR A 419 -2.74 -12.55 -33.51
N GLY A 420 -1.53 -12.25 -33.01
CA GLY A 420 -0.43 -11.72 -33.81
C GLY A 420 0.01 -12.67 -34.92
N SER A 421 0.08 -13.97 -34.64
CA SER A 421 0.39 -14.99 -35.66
C SER A 421 -0.66 -15.07 -36.78
N ALA A 422 -1.94 -14.83 -36.46
CA ALA A 422 -3.03 -14.87 -37.42
C ALA A 422 -3.15 -13.57 -38.25
N SER A 423 -2.88 -12.43 -37.62
CA SER A 423 -2.97 -11.11 -38.26
C SER A 423 -1.62 -10.70 -38.86
N LYS A 424 -1.35 -11.13 -40.11
CA LYS A 424 -0.18 -10.64 -40.89
C LYS A 424 -0.19 -9.11 -41.13
N LYS A 425 -1.26 -8.39 -40.75
CA LYS A 425 -1.42 -6.93 -40.87
C LYS A 425 -1.32 -6.28 -39.47
N PHE A 426 -0.08 -6.16 -39.00
CA PHE A 426 0.39 -5.78 -37.65
C PHE A 426 -0.01 -4.39 -37.07
N GLY A 427 -0.87 -3.60 -37.72
CA GLY A 427 -1.12 -2.20 -37.30
C GLY A 427 -1.88 -2.03 -35.98
N ASP A 428 -2.79 -2.95 -35.66
CA ASP A 428 -3.71 -2.83 -34.52
C ASP A 428 -3.19 -3.47 -33.21
N ILE A 429 -1.95 -3.98 -33.17
CA ILE A 429 -1.34 -4.56 -31.96
C ILE A 429 -0.85 -3.49 -30.96
N SER A 430 -0.96 -2.20 -31.29
CA SER A 430 -0.50 -1.10 -30.43
C SER A 430 -1.11 -1.11 -29.01
N PHE A 431 -2.33 -1.62 -28.83
CA PHE A 431 -2.95 -1.72 -27.50
C PHE A 431 -2.32 -2.79 -26.60
N ILE A 432 -1.56 -3.74 -27.14
CA ILE A 432 -0.88 -4.79 -26.38
C ILE A 432 0.33 -4.23 -25.62
N TYR A 433 1.10 -3.39 -26.29
CA TYR A 433 2.24 -2.70 -25.67
C TYR A 433 1.79 -1.80 -24.52
N VAL A 434 0.60 -1.21 -24.63
CA VAL A 434 -0.03 -0.43 -23.57
C VAL A 434 -0.28 -1.25 -22.31
N ILE A 435 -0.73 -2.50 -22.45
CA ILE A 435 -1.02 -3.39 -21.31
C ILE A 435 0.24 -3.76 -20.57
N ILE A 436 1.28 -4.13 -21.32
CA ILE A 436 2.59 -4.46 -20.77
C ILE A 436 3.15 -3.23 -20.05
N LEU A 437 3.08 -2.05 -20.67
CA LEU A 437 3.55 -0.81 -20.09
C LEU A 437 2.81 -0.47 -18.79
N LEU A 438 1.47 -0.52 -18.79
CA LEU A 438 0.67 -0.20 -17.61
C LEU A 438 0.96 -1.14 -16.44
N ASN A 439 1.17 -2.43 -16.71
CA ASN A 439 1.57 -3.40 -15.68
C ASN A 439 2.97 -3.16 -15.14
N ILE A 440 3.93 -2.89 -16.01
CA ILE A 440 5.30 -2.57 -15.61
C ILE A 440 5.29 -1.34 -14.70
N ILE A 441 4.57 -0.28 -15.08
CA ILE A 441 4.47 0.91 -14.22
C ILE A 441 3.68 0.64 -12.94
N GLY A 442 2.60 -0.14 -12.98
CA GLY A 442 1.88 -0.53 -11.77
C GLY A 442 2.80 -1.26 -10.78
N PHE A 443 3.57 -2.24 -11.27
CA PHE A 443 4.55 -2.98 -10.48
C PHE A 443 5.67 -2.08 -9.95
N ILE A 444 6.27 -1.25 -10.82
CA ILE A 444 7.33 -0.30 -10.44
C ILE A 444 6.80 0.66 -9.37
N THR A 445 5.60 1.20 -9.54
CA THR A 445 4.99 2.14 -8.58
C THR A 445 4.75 1.46 -7.24
N GLY A 446 4.19 0.25 -7.23
CA GLY A 446 3.99 -0.53 -6.01
C GLY A 446 5.32 -0.82 -5.29
N LYS A 447 6.37 -1.15 -6.04
CA LYS A 447 7.72 -1.37 -5.49
C LYS A 447 8.34 -0.11 -4.92
N ILE A 448 8.34 0.99 -5.67
CA ILE A 448 8.86 2.30 -5.25
C ILE A 448 8.15 2.76 -3.97
N ILE A 449 6.81 2.76 -3.94
CA ILE A 449 6.04 3.12 -2.73
C ILE A 449 6.37 2.19 -1.55
N SER A 450 6.69 0.91 -1.80
CA SER A 450 6.99 -0.05 -0.74
C SER A 450 8.43 -0.02 -0.22
N GLN A 451 9.40 0.40 -1.04
CA GLN A 451 10.82 0.37 -0.72
C GLN A 451 11.34 1.70 -0.18
N ASP A 452 10.58 2.79 -0.37
CA ASP A 452 11.14 4.13 -0.21
C ASP A 452 10.83 4.76 1.14
N SER A 453 11.87 4.81 1.98
CA SER A 453 12.00 5.71 3.12
C SER A 453 12.62 7.05 2.74
N ILE A 454 12.27 7.59 1.58
CA ILE A 454 13.04 8.68 0.96
C ILE A 454 12.65 10.03 1.57
N GLU A 455 13.65 10.83 1.89
CA GLU A 455 13.57 12.27 2.20
C GLU A 455 12.74 13.08 1.18
N HIS A 456 12.59 12.56 -0.04
CA HIS A 456 11.87 13.16 -1.16
C HIS A 456 10.59 12.41 -1.54
N PHE A 457 9.98 11.65 -0.61
CA PHE A 457 8.75 10.91 -0.88
C PHE A 457 7.65 11.78 -1.50
N SER A 458 7.46 13.01 -1.03
CA SER A 458 6.41 13.91 -1.53
C SER A 458 6.59 14.26 -3.02
N SER A 459 7.81 14.58 -3.46
CA SER A 459 8.08 14.90 -4.86
C SER A 459 8.06 13.64 -5.72
N LEU A 460 8.59 12.52 -5.22
CA LEU A 460 8.55 11.24 -5.91
C LEU A 460 7.10 10.76 -6.13
N PHE A 461 6.26 10.86 -5.11
CA PHE A 461 4.84 10.52 -5.20
C PHE A 461 4.11 11.39 -6.24
N PHE A 462 4.45 12.68 -6.32
CA PHE A 462 3.93 13.56 -7.36
C PHE A 462 4.42 13.17 -8.76
N ILE A 463 5.71 12.87 -8.94
CA ILE A 463 6.27 12.38 -10.21
C ILE A 463 5.60 11.07 -10.63
N LEU A 464 5.42 10.13 -9.70
CA LEU A 464 4.69 8.88 -9.95
C LEU A 464 3.26 9.15 -10.42
N SER A 465 2.58 10.13 -9.81
CA SER A 465 1.23 10.54 -10.22
C SER A 465 1.21 11.09 -11.65
N ILE A 466 2.20 11.91 -12.04
CA ILE A 466 2.35 12.40 -13.41
C ILE A 466 2.59 11.25 -14.39
N ILE A 467 3.47 10.31 -14.03
CA ILE A 467 3.78 9.14 -14.85
C ILE A 467 2.50 8.33 -15.10
N HIS A 468 1.74 8.02 -14.04
CA HIS A 468 0.46 7.31 -14.13
C HIS A 468 -0.56 8.02 -15.03
N VAL A 469 -0.75 9.32 -14.85
CA VAL A 469 -1.65 10.12 -15.69
C VAL A 469 -1.20 10.10 -17.16
N THR A 470 0.09 10.27 -17.41
CA THR A 470 0.65 10.29 -18.78
C THR A 470 0.44 8.96 -19.48
N ILE A 471 0.69 7.85 -18.77
CA ILE A 471 0.46 6.50 -19.30
C ILE A 471 -1.02 6.25 -19.49
N GLY A 472 -1.88 6.65 -18.56
CA GLY A 472 -3.34 6.55 -18.71
C GLY A 472 -3.84 7.31 -19.94
N CYS A 473 -3.32 8.52 -20.19
CA CYS A 473 -3.60 9.31 -21.39
C CYS A 473 -3.10 8.61 -22.67
N LEU A 474 -1.84 8.15 -22.68
CA LEU A 474 -1.25 7.43 -23.81
C LEU A 474 -2.03 6.14 -24.12
N SER A 475 -2.41 5.41 -23.08
CA SER A 475 -3.21 4.19 -23.16
C SER A 475 -4.56 4.45 -23.78
N THR A 476 -5.25 5.50 -23.32
CA THR A 476 -6.55 5.92 -23.84
C THR A 476 -6.45 6.42 -25.29
N TYR A 477 -5.38 7.16 -25.61
CA TYR A 477 -5.10 7.64 -26.96
C TYR A 477 -4.88 6.48 -27.94
N LEU A 478 -4.05 5.51 -27.57
CA LEU A 478 -3.76 4.33 -28.39
C LEU A 478 -4.97 3.40 -28.53
N LEU A 479 -5.81 3.29 -27.48
CA LEU A 479 -7.01 2.45 -27.51
C LEU A 479 -8.10 3.05 -28.42
N VAL A 480 -8.43 4.33 -28.24
CA VAL A 480 -9.57 4.97 -28.90
C VAL A 480 -9.26 6.36 -29.45
N GLY A 481 -8.41 7.14 -28.79
CA GLY A 481 -8.18 8.55 -29.13
C GLY A 481 -7.73 8.79 -30.58
N GLY A 482 -6.79 7.99 -31.10
CA GLY A 482 -6.35 8.12 -32.50
C GLY A 482 -7.50 7.95 -33.51
N ARG A 483 -8.45 7.06 -33.22
CA ARG A 483 -9.63 6.83 -34.08
C ARG A 483 -10.67 7.93 -33.91
N LEU A 484 -10.87 8.45 -32.69
CA LEU A 484 -11.75 9.59 -32.45
C LEU A 484 -11.29 10.85 -33.18
N ILE A 485 -10.00 11.17 -33.09
CA ILE A 485 -9.40 12.33 -33.77
C ILE A 485 -9.62 12.20 -35.28
N PHE A 486 -9.40 11.01 -35.83
CA PHE A 486 -9.67 10.73 -37.24
C PHE A 486 -11.13 11.00 -37.62
N ILE A 487 -12.08 10.51 -36.83
CA ILE A 487 -13.53 10.71 -37.09
C ILE A 487 -13.90 12.19 -37.02
N ILE A 488 -13.36 12.93 -36.06
CA ILE A 488 -13.63 14.35 -35.87
C ILE A 488 -13.06 15.17 -37.04
N LEU A 489 -11.81 14.90 -37.45
CA LEU A 489 -11.14 15.61 -38.54
C LEU A 489 -11.79 15.38 -39.92
N TYR A 490 -12.42 14.22 -40.14
CA TYR A 490 -13.00 13.85 -41.43
C TYR A 490 -14.54 13.81 -41.43
N LYS A 491 -15.19 14.41 -40.43
CA LYS A 491 -16.66 14.37 -40.22
C LYS A 491 -17.46 14.83 -41.45
N ASP A 492 -17.06 15.92 -42.09
CA ASP A 492 -17.82 16.54 -43.19
C ASP A 492 -17.78 15.71 -44.49
N LYS A 493 -16.65 15.04 -44.75
CA LYS A 493 -16.51 14.14 -45.91
C LYS A 493 -17.31 12.86 -45.75
N TYR A 494 -17.61 12.45 -44.52
CA TYR A 494 -18.27 11.17 -44.24
C TYR A 494 -19.80 11.27 -44.29
N LYS A 495 -20.37 12.44 -43.99
CA LYS A 495 -21.82 12.69 -44.00
C LYS A 495 -22.47 12.45 -45.37
N SER A 496 -21.71 12.53 -46.47
CA SER A 496 -22.19 12.30 -47.85
C SER A 496 -22.13 10.83 -48.33
N ILE A 497 -21.44 9.95 -47.60
CA ILE A 497 -21.14 8.55 -48.03
C ILE A 497 -21.99 7.52 -47.27
N THR A 498 -22.53 7.87 -46.11
CA THR A 498 -22.92 6.91 -45.07
C THR A 498 -24.28 6.23 -45.21
N THR A 499 -25.19 6.71 -46.06
CA THR A 499 -26.56 6.18 -46.09
C THR A 499 -26.75 4.89 -46.91
N ARG A 500 -25.80 4.48 -47.77
CA ARG A 500 -25.94 3.24 -48.58
C ARG A 500 -24.84 2.19 -48.42
N VAL A 501 -23.61 2.56 -48.04
CA VAL A 501 -22.45 1.63 -48.05
C VAL A 501 -22.35 0.75 -46.80
N ILE A 502 -22.97 1.15 -45.68
CA ILE A 502 -22.84 0.45 -44.38
C ILE A 502 -23.41 -0.98 -44.40
N ASN A 503 -24.29 -1.31 -45.36
CA ASN A 503 -24.91 -2.63 -45.42
C ASN A 503 -24.18 -3.63 -46.34
N SER A 504 -23.23 -3.18 -47.18
CA SER A 504 -22.59 -4.05 -48.19
C SER A 504 -21.06 -4.16 -48.08
N ALA A 505 -20.39 -3.30 -47.31
CA ALA A 505 -18.93 -3.34 -47.18
C ALA A 505 -18.47 -4.33 -46.09
N ASP A 506 -17.53 -5.20 -46.45
CA ASP A 506 -16.91 -6.17 -45.55
C ASP A 506 -16.17 -5.42 -44.41
N LEU A 507 -16.67 -5.54 -43.17
CA LEU A 507 -16.11 -4.83 -42.01
C LEU A 507 -14.61 -5.13 -41.81
N ALA A 508 -14.11 -6.23 -42.36
CA ALA A 508 -12.69 -6.58 -42.38
C ALA A 508 -11.80 -5.53 -43.05
N GLU A 509 -12.31 -4.75 -44.03
CA GLU A 509 -11.55 -3.66 -44.66
C GLU A 509 -11.53 -2.38 -43.80
N CYS A 510 -12.50 -2.21 -42.88
CA CYS A 510 -12.59 -1.07 -41.97
C CYS A 510 -11.73 -1.23 -40.71
N VAL A 511 -11.19 -2.43 -40.46
CA VAL A 511 -10.16 -2.69 -39.43
C VAL A 511 -8.82 -2.27 -40.06
N PRO A 512 -8.24 -1.13 -39.67
CA PRO A 512 -7.27 -0.44 -40.53
C PRO A 512 -6.00 -1.26 -40.78
N LEU A 513 -5.78 -1.50 -42.08
CA LEU A 513 -4.49 -1.52 -42.73
C LEU A 513 -3.61 -0.36 -42.24
N LYS A 514 -2.28 -0.57 -42.13
CA LYS A 514 -1.24 0.46 -41.83
C LYS A 514 -1.71 1.87 -42.25
N LEU A 515 -1.65 2.84 -41.32
CA LEU A 515 -1.93 4.27 -41.51
C LEU A 515 -1.17 4.84 -42.73
N ASN A 516 -1.73 4.63 -43.91
CA ASN A 516 -1.26 5.28 -45.13
C ASN A 516 -2.44 6.10 -45.62
N LYS A 517 -2.33 7.43 -45.47
CA LYS A 517 -3.35 8.40 -45.93
C LYS A 517 -3.79 8.07 -47.36
N ASN A 518 -2.85 7.65 -48.21
CA ASN A 518 -3.13 7.31 -49.60
C ASN A 518 -4.02 6.07 -49.75
N LYS A 519 -3.83 5.01 -48.94
CA LYS A 519 -4.70 3.82 -48.97
C LYS A 519 -6.10 4.12 -48.46
N TYR A 520 -6.25 5.03 -47.49
CA TYR A 520 -7.57 5.47 -47.06
C TYR A 520 -8.29 6.21 -48.18
N PHE A 521 -7.63 7.17 -48.82
CA PHE A 521 -8.20 7.86 -49.98
C PHE A 521 -8.46 6.91 -51.14
N GLU A 522 -7.65 5.89 -51.33
CA GLU A 522 -7.85 4.84 -52.34
C GLU A 522 -9.11 4.00 -52.05
N LEU A 523 -9.32 3.62 -50.79
CA LEU A 523 -10.51 2.87 -50.35
C LEU A 523 -11.77 3.75 -50.46
N LEU A 524 -11.66 5.02 -50.08
CA LEU A 524 -12.71 6.02 -50.22
C LEU A 524 -13.04 6.29 -51.70
N ASN A 525 -12.01 6.37 -52.56
CA ASN A 525 -12.16 6.49 -54.01
C ASN A 525 -12.74 5.22 -54.64
N LYS A 526 -12.41 4.02 -54.14
CA LYS A 526 -13.05 2.76 -54.57
C LYS A 526 -14.54 2.74 -54.21
N LEU A 527 -14.89 3.18 -53.01
CA LEU A 527 -16.29 3.30 -52.59
C LEU A 527 -17.05 4.33 -53.43
N ILE A 528 -16.43 5.48 -53.73
CA ILE A 528 -16.99 6.50 -54.66
C ILE A 528 -17.13 5.94 -56.08
N LYS A 529 -16.13 5.20 -56.60
CA LYS A 529 -16.22 4.58 -57.94
C LYS A 529 -17.31 3.52 -58.02
N SER A 530 -17.52 2.72 -56.96
CA SER A 530 -18.61 1.72 -56.92
C SER A 530 -20.01 2.37 -56.98
N LYS A 531 -20.14 3.58 -56.43
CA LYS A 531 -21.36 4.40 -56.50
C LYS A 531 -21.68 4.83 -57.94
N ASN A 532 -20.66 5.13 -58.73
CA ASN A 532 -20.84 5.59 -60.12
C ASN A 532 -21.01 4.43 -61.11
N GLY A 533 -20.47 3.25 -60.80
CA GLY A 533 -20.60 2.06 -61.66
C GLY A 533 -21.97 1.36 -61.60
N SER A 534 -22.70 1.47 -60.47
CA SER A 534 -24.01 0.83 -60.31
C SER A 534 -25.17 1.58 -60.97
N THR A 535 -24.98 2.85 -61.36
CA THR A 535 -25.97 3.62 -62.14
C THR A 535 -25.91 3.39 -63.65
N LEU A 536 -24.89 2.70 -64.17
CA LEU A 536 -24.72 2.47 -65.62
C LEU A 536 -25.18 1.08 -66.11
N VAL A 537 -25.48 0.15 -65.21
CA VAL A 537 -25.92 -1.21 -65.59
C VAL A 537 -27.45 -1.34 -65.70
N ASP A 538 -28.22 -0.45 -65.07
CA ASP A 538 -29.69 -0.45 -65.20
C ASP A 538 -30.23 0.33 -66.42
N GLN A 539 -29.38 1.05 -67.16
CA GLN A 539 -29.79 1.68 -68.43
C GLN A 539 -29.46 0.85 -69.69
N SER A 540 -28.59 -0.16 -69.60
CA SER A 540 -28.29 -1.05 -70.73
C SER A 540 -29.18 -2.29 -70.80
N SER A 541 -29.97 -2.59 -69.76
CA SER A 541 -30.95 -3.70 -69.75
C SER A 541 -32.36 -3.30 -70.23
N ILE A 542 -32.61 -2.01 -70.48
CA ILE A 542 -33.85 -1.51 -71.10
C ILE A 542 -33.71 -1.33 -72.63
N LEU A 543 -32.48 -1.35 -73.16
CA LEU A 543 -32.20 -1.18 -74.60
C LEU A 543 -31.82 -2.47 -75.36
N SER A 544 -31.83 -3.65 -74.71
CA SER A 544 -31.51 -4.93 -75.37
C SER A 544 -32.68 -5.93 -75.46
N LYS A 545 -33.92 -5.53 -75.12
CA LYS A 545 -35.12 -6.37 -75.26
C LYS A 545 -35.85 -6.22 -76.61
N GLY A 546 -35.18 -5.70 -77.62
CA GLY A 546 -35.79 -5.43 -78.93
C GLY A 546 -34.89 -5.73 -80.11
N GLN A 547 -34.23 -6.89 -80.15
CA GLN A 547 -33.76 -7.51 -81.40
C GLN A 547 -33.08 -8.85 -81.10
N ALA A 548 -33.51 -9.88 -81.83
CA ALA A 548 -32.82 -11.13 -82.17
C ALA A 548 -33.66 -12.37 -81.85
N SER A 549 -34.54 -12.70 -82.79
CA SER A 549 -34.88 -14.08 -83.11
C SER A 549 -34.14 -14.47 -84.40
N THR A 550 -33.39 -15.58 -84.29
CA THR A 550 -33.12 -16.57 -85.34
C THR A 550 -32.05 -16.26 -86.40
N GLU A 551 -30.93 -16.99 -86.32
CA GLU A 551 -30.26 -17.83 -87.36
C GLU A 551 -28.74 -17.89 -87.06
N GLN A 552 -28.18 -18.96 -86.48
CA GLN A 552 -27.84 -20.31 -86.98
C GLN A 552 -26.49 -20.40 -87.75
N SER A 553 -25.51 -21.04 -87.08
CA SER A 553 -24.52 -22.03 -87.59
C SER A 553 -23.16 -21.64 -88.21
N LEU A 554 -22.22 -22.60 -88.05
CA LEU A 554 -20.84 -22.77 -88.53
C LEU A 554 -19.71 -21.95 -87.85
N SER A 555 -18.47 -22.43 -87.64
CA SER A 555 -17.85 -23.77 -87.64
C SER A 555 -16.39 -23.64 -87.18
N LEU A 556 -15.89 -24.70 -86.52
CA LEU A 556 -14.54 -25.30 -86.57
C LEU A 556 -13.22 -24.50 -86.33
N ALA A 557 -12.41 -25.16 -85.48
CA ALA A 557 -10.98 -25.46 -85.60
C ALA A 557 -9.93 -24.43 -85.14
N GLY A 558 -8.99 -24.93 -84.30
CA GLY A 558 -7.75 -24.26 -83.96
C GLY A 558 -7.06 -24.83 -82.71
N GLN A 559 -6.44 -26.00 -82.83
CA GLN A 559 -5.48 -26.54 -81.86
C GLN A 559 -4.26 -25.61 -81.70
N THR A 560 -3.65 -25.56 -80.51
CA THR A 560 -2.18 -25.73 -80.38
C THR A 560 -1.76 -26.00 -78.93
N LEU A 561 -1.05 -27.13 -78.77
CA LEU A 561 -0.21 -27.46 -77.62
C LEU A 561 0.91 -26.43 -77.42
N LYS A 562 1.33 -26.23 -76.17
CA LYS A 562 2.76 -26.12 -75.82
C LYS A 562 3.04 -26.72 -74.43
N MET A 563 3.91 -27.72 -74.44
CA MET A 563 4.57 -28.36 -73.30
C MET A 563 5.94 -27.70 -73.06
N SER A 564 6.54 -28.04 -71.91
CA SER A 564 7.93 -27.79 -71.45
C SER A 564 8.14 -26.46 -70.69
N THR A 565 8.92 -26.35 -69.62
CA THR A 565 10.06 -27.17 -69.12
C THR A 565 10.30 -26.93 -67.62
N ASN A 566 10.99 -27.91 -67.02
CA ASN A 566 11.60 -27.98 -65.69
C ASN A 566 12.35 -26.72 -65.19
N TYR A 567 12.40 -26.54 -63.87
CA TYR A 567 13.64 -26.20 -63.15
C TYR A 567 13.60 -26.76 -61.72
N SER A 568 14.62 -27.55 -61.40
CA SER A 568 15.06 -27.95 -60.07
C SER A 568 16.24 -27.08 -59.66
N THR A 569 16.30 -26.62 -58.40
CA THR A 569 17.56 -26.39 -57.69
C THR A 569 17.38 -26.62 -56.20
N ASN A 570 18.25 -27.49 -55.68
CA ASN A 570 18.61 -27.67 -54.28
C ASN A 570 19.42 -26.47 -53.78
N GLU A 571 19.31 -26.19 -52.47
CA GLU A 571 20.33 -25.75 -51.49
C GLU A 571 19.51 -25.45 -50.21
N GLY A 572 19.82 -25.90 -49.00
CA GLY A 572 21.11 -26.25 -48.41
C GLY A 572 21.44 -25.23 -47.30
N THR A 573 21.66 -25.74 -46.08
CA THR A 573 22.33 -25.13 -44.91
C THR A 573 21.57 -24.30 -43.86
N ASP A 574 21.85 -24.74 -42.62
CA ASP A 574 21.78 -24.19 -41.24
C ASP A 574 20.45 -24.04 -40.48
#